data_AF-A0A3D2S402-F1
#
_entry.id   AF-A0A3D2S402-F1
#
_cell.length_a   1.000
_cell.length_b   1.000
_cell.length_c   1.000
_cell.angle_alpha   90.00
_cell.angle_beta   90.00
_cell.angle_gamma   90.00
#
_symmetry.space_group_name_H-M   'P 1'
#
loop_
_entity.id
_entity.type
_entity.pdbx_description
1 polymer ?
#
loop_
_entity_poly.entity_id
_entity_poly.type
_entity_poly.pdbx_seq_one_letter_code
_entity_poly.pdbx_strand_id
1 'polypeptide(L)'
;MGFDSSILENRIKADHTWWETGQIPFYDELRKRRYYAGFYSLVKQSVLHRAVVLMGPRRIGKTVMMYQAIQSLLNEGINPQKILYFSLDTPIYTNVSLEELINKALTPNNLSIEECYIFFDEIQYLKDWEIHLKSLVDRNRKTKFIASGSAAAALRMKSVESGAGRFSDFFLPPLTFAEYIDLNSYDTLLEEVEVDFGGPRRFYQSKDIEQLNQHFIDYINFGGFPEIALNRDEVKNPEQVIQKDITDKVIMKDLPGLFGIETTLELQQFFNVLAYRTGEILNYKNVSEETKTDNKTIKKYIEYLESAFLIKVLHRVDVTAKRFKNITQFKVYLTNPSLFTGLFGKISKEDERFPHLVETAVFAQYLHREHNFLRYANWKRNGIEGEVDLIQLSPNFQKALWALEVKWSDAPKVDRLKLFMVKNKIRKGVITSKTHFKDGEDLLIVPNSVYAYVVGKNALDTQYHENST
;
A
#
# COMPACT_ATOMS: atom_id res chain seq x y z
N MET A 1 11.28 -5.17 35.36
CA MET A 1 10.45 -6.21 35.99
C MET A 1 10.03 -7.16 34.88
N GLY A 2 10.61 -8.36 34.84
CA GLY A 2 10.12 -9.40 33.93
C GLY A 2 8.81 -9.97 34.47
N PHE A 3 7.90 -10.37 33.59
CA PHE A 3 6.72 -11.14 33.98
C PHE A 3 7.16 -12.50 34.55
N ASP A 4 6.36 -13.09 35.42
CA ASP A 4 6.58 -14.46 35.90
C ASP A 4 6.71 -15.43 34.72
N SER A 5 7.71 -16.31 34.74
CA SER A 5 7.99 -17.29 33.68
C SER A 5 6.77 -18.13 33.35
N SER A 6 5.97 -18.47 34.36
CA SER A 6 4.75 -19.26 34.19
C SER A 6 3.71 -18.54 33.32
N ILE A 7 3.58 -17.22 33.46
CA ILE A 7 2.63 -16.40 32.70
C ILE A 7 3.08 -16.30 31.25
N LEU A 8 4.39 -16.12 31.03
CA LEU A 8 4.96 -16.04 29.68
C LEU A 8 4.79 -17.37 28.92
N GLU A 9 5.05 -18.51 29.56
CA GLU A 9 4.87 -19.84 28.96
C GLU A 9 3.40 -20.12 28.63
N ASN A 10 2.48 -19.77 29.53
CA ASN A 10 1.04 -19.90 29.28
C ASN A 10 0.58 -19.03 28.12
N ARG A 11 1.11 -17.81 27.99
CA ARG A 11 0.81 -16.93 26.87
C ARG A 11 1.33 -17.52 25.55
N ILE A 12 2.56 -18.03 25.52
CA ILE A 12 3.12 -18.66 24.32
C ILE A 12 2.21 -19.80 23.86
N LYS A 13 1.80 -20.70 24.76
CA LYS A 13 0.87 -21.79 24.40
C LYS A 13 -0.45 -21.28 23.84
N ALA A 14 -1.03 -20.23 24.46
CA ALA A 14 -2.29 -19.65 24.01
C ALA A 14 -2.19 -19.02 22.60
N ASP A 15 -1.04 -18.45 22.25
CA ASP A 15 -0.80 -17.86 20.92
C ASP A 15 -0.59 -18.94 19.83
N HIS A 16 -0.31 -20.20 20.20
CA HIS A 16 0.00 -21.32 19.29
C HIS A 16 -1.06 -22.43 19.31
N THR A 17 -2.32 -22.06 19.12
CA THR A 17 -3.47 -23.00 19.13
C THR A 17 -3.30 -24.20 18.19
N TRP A 18 -2.60 -24.04 17.05
CA TRP A 18 -2.35 -25.12 16.09
C TRP A 18 -1.39 -26.21 16.58
N TRP A 19 -0.66 -26.01 17.69
CA TRP A 19 0.19 -27.06 18.25
C TRP A 19 -0.60 -28.29 18.68
N GLU A 20 -1.87 -28.10 19.05
CA GLU A 20 -2.79 -29.18 19.42
C GLU A 20 -3.79 -29.48 18.30
N THR A 21 -4.33 -28.45 17.65
CA THR A 21 -5.42 -28.62 16.67
C THR A 21 -4.93 -28.93 15.25
N GLY A 22 -3.67 -28.63 14.92
CA GLY A 22 -3.16 -28.69 13.55
C GLY A 22 -3.75 -27.65 12.59
N GLN A 23 -4.54 -26.70 13.09
CA GLN A 23 -5.22 -25.70 12.26
C GLN A 23 -5.23 -24.33 12.94
N ILE A 24 -5.05 -23.28 12.13
CA ILE A 24 -5.23 -21.90 12.54
C ILE A 24 -6.74 -21.62 12.70
N PRO A 25 -7.18 -21.04 13.84
CA PRO A 25 -8.57 -20.62 14.01
C PRO A 25 -9.04 -19.68 12.90
N PHE A 26 -10.27 -19.85 12.43
CA PHE A 26 -10.92 -19.02 11.40
C PHE A 26 -10.23 -19.01 10.02
N TYR A 27 -9.32 -19.96 9.74
CA TYR A 27 -8.61 -19.99 8.46
C TYR A 27 -9.54 -20.04 7.23
N ASP A 28 -10.60 -20.84 7.30
CA ASP A 28 -11.50 -21.09 6.17
C ASP A 28 -12.31 -19.84 5.75
N GLU A 29 -12.38 -18.84 6.63
CA GLU A 29 -13.08 -17.57 6.38
C GLU A 29 -12.18 -16.55 5.65
N LEU A 30 -10.86 -16.78 5.60
CA LEU A 30 -9.88 -15.79 5.14
C LEU A 30 -9.56 -15.95 3.65
N ARG A 31 -10.21 -15.15 2.80
CA ARG A 31 -9.84 -15.07 1.37
C ARG A 31 -8.37 -14.67 1.20
N LYS A 32 -7.65 -15.40 0.33
CA LYS A 32 -6.24 -15.09 0.01
C LYS A 32 -6.16 -13.89 -0.93
N ARG A 33 -5.29 -12.94 -0.59
CA ARG A 33 -4.93 -11.84 -1.50
C ARG A 33 -4.08 -12.37 -2.66
N ARG A 34 -4.10 -11.67 -3.80
CA ARG A 34 -3.29 -12.06 -4.97
C ARG A 34 -1.78 -12.04 -4.71
N TYR A 35 -1.34 -11.29 -3.70
CA TYR A 35 0.05 -11.21 -3.22
C TYR A 35 0.54 -12.46 -2.48
N TYR A 36 -0.37 -13.34 -2.06
CA TYR A 36 -0.04 -14.46 -1.17
C TYR A 36 0.98 -15.43 -1.77
N ALA A 37 0.84 -15.78 -3.05
CA ALA A 37 1.72 -16.74 -3.71
C ALA A 37 3.19 -16.27 -3.73
N GLY A 38 3.43 -15.00 -4.08
CA GLY A 38 4.77 -14.42 -4.07
C GLY A 38 5.38 -14.37 -2.67
N PHE A 39 4.58 -13.98 -1.67
CA PHE A 39 5.03 -14.00 -0.27
C PHE A 39 5.39 -15.41 0.20
N TYR A 40 4.51 -16.39 -0.06
CA TYR A 40 4.73 -17.76 0.38
C TYR A 40 5.93 -18.43 -0.29
N SER A 41 6.19 -18.11 -1.56
CA SER A 41 7.41 -18.52 -2.26
C SER A 41 8.68 -18.09 -1.50
N LEU A 42 8.74 -16.84 -1.03
CA LEU A 42 9.85 -16.36 -0.21
C LEU A 42 9.94 -17.05 1.16
N VAL A 43 8.79 -17.40 1.77
CA VAL A 43 8.75 -18.17 3.02
C VAL A 43 9.37 -19.57 2.83
N LYS A 44 9.08 -20.23 1.72
CA LYS A 44 9.63 -21.57 1.41
C LYS A 44 11.06 -21.55 0.86
N GLN A 45 11.55 -20.39 0.44
CA GLN A 45 12.88 -20.26 -0.18
C GLN A 45 14.01 -20.62 0.81
N SER A 46 14.81 -21.62 0.46
CA SER A 46 15.95 -22.13 1.24
C SER A 46 17.33 -21.76 0.68
N VAL A 47 17.41 -21.38 -0.61
CA VAL A 47 18.68 -21.10 -1.30
C VAL A 47 19.37 -19.84 -0.77
N LEU A 48 18.59 -18.82 -0.45
CA LEU A 48 19.07 -17.58 0.15
C LEU A 48 18.67 -17.58 1.63
N HIS A 49 19.67 -17.62 2.51
CA HIS A 49 19.53 -17.61 3.96
C HIS A 49 19.09 -16.21 4.42
N ARG A 50 17.85 -15.86 4.09
CA ARG A 50 17.26 -14.54 4.33
C ARG A 50 15.97 -14.65 5.11
N ALA A 51 15.80 -13.76 6.08
CA ALA A 51 14.50 -13.53 6.67
C ALA A 51 13.59 -12.81 5.67
N VAL A 52 12.31 -13.16 5.65
CA VAL A 52 11.31 -12.44 4.86
C VAL A 52 10.73 -11.34 5.73
N VAL A 53 10.73 -10.10 5.24
CA VAL A 53 10.14 -8.97 5.98
C VAL A 53 8.92 -8.46 5.20
N LEU A 54 7.73 -8.81 5.70
CA LEU A 54 6.44 -8.39 5.19
C LEU A 54 6.11 -6.98 5.69
N MET A 55 6.26 -5.99 4.81
CA MET A 55 6.02 -4.58 5.11
C MET A 55 4.73 -4.09 4.49
N GLY A 56 4.10 -3.10 5.11
CA GLY A 56 2.96 -2.41 4.51
C GLY A 56 2.23 -1.53 5.50
N PRO A 57 1.19 -0.80 5.05
CA PRO A 57 0.32 -0.04 5.93
C PRO A 57 -0.30 -0.89 7.05
N ARG A 58 -0.99 -0.24 7.99
CA ARG A 58 -1.82 -0.95 8.97
C ARG A 58 -3.11 -1.46 8.34
N ARG A 59 -3.67 -2.53 8.92
CA ARG A 59 -5.00 -3.08 8.55
C ARG A 59 -5.13 -3.57 7.09
N ILE A 60 -4.02 -3.84 6.38
CA ILE A 60 -4.04 -4.35 4.99
C ILE A 60 -3.96 -5.89 4.87
N GLY A 61 -3.95 -6.61 6.00
CA GLY A 61 -3.94 -8.08 6.03
C GLY A 61 -2.57 -8.76 6.21
N LYS A 62 -1.56 -8.11 6.80
CA LYS A 62 -0.24 -8.73 7.05
C LYS A 62 -0.33 -9.97 7.94
N THR A 63 -0.93 -9.82 9.11
CA THR A 63 -1.17 -10.92 10.06
C THR A 63 -1.98 -12.05 9.43
N VAL A 64 -3.01 -11.72 8.65
CA VAL A 64 -3.81 -12.70 7.88
C VAL A 64 -2.93 -13.48 6.90
N MET A 65 -2.04 -12.82 6.16
CA MET A 65 -1.10 -13.50 5.26
C MET A 65 -0.08 -14.39 5.99
N MET A 66 0.37 -13.98 7.19
CA MET A 66 1.24 -14.83 8.03
C MET A 66 0.50 -16.09 8.51
N TYR A 67 -0.73 -15.94 9.00
CA TYR A 67 -1.58 -17.07 9.39
C TYR A 67 -1.89 -17.98 8.21
N GLN A 68 -2.13 -17.42 7.01
CA GLN A 68 -2.30 -18.23 5.81
C GLN A 68 -1.03 -19.00 5.42
N ALA A 69 0.16 -18.43 5.64
CA ALA A 69 1.43 -19.11 5.45
C ALA A 69 1.64 -20.23 6.47
N ILE A 70 1.32 -20.00 7.76
CA ILE A 70 1.37 -21.03 8.81
C ILE A 70 0.45 -22.20 8.45
N GLN A 71 -0.81 -21.93 8.07
CA GLN A 71 -1.71 -23.02 7.67
C GLN A 71 -1.20 -23.79 6.45
N SER A 72 -0.60 -23.12 5.47
CA SER A 72 -0.07 -23.83 4.30
C SER A 72 1.14 -24.69 4.66
N LEU A 73 1.99 -24.25 5.59
CA LEU A 73 3.07 -25.09 6.15
C LEU A 73 2.52 -26.32 6.89
N LEU A 74 1.44 -26.16 7.67
CA LEU A 74 0.77 -27.27 8.35
C LEU A 74 0.19 -28.27 7.33
N ASN A 75 -0.48 -27.77 6.29
CA ASN A 75 -1.04 -28.60 5.23
C ASN A 75 0.04 -29.36 4.44
N GLU A 76 1.26 -28.81 4.35
CA GLU A 76 2.43 -29.47 3.76
C GLU A 76 3.10 -30.48 4.71
N GLY A 77 2.57 -30.69 5.91
CA GLY A 77 3.07 -31.69 6.87
C GLY A 77 4.23 -31.22 7.73
N ILE A 78 4.51 -29.91 7.79
CA ILE A 78 5.49 -29.38 8.74
C ILE A 78 4.97 -29.59 10.17
N ASN A 79 5.84 -30.09 11.06
CA ASN A 79 5.50 -30.31 12.47
C ASN A 79 4.94 -29.00 13.09
N PRO A 80 3.72 -29.01 13.66
CA PRO A 80 3.12 -27.83 14.28
C PRO A 80 4.01 -27.13 15.31
N GLN A 81 4.75 -27.90 16.11
CA GLN A 81 5.64 -27.38 17.16
C GLN A 81 6.93 -26.75 16.61
N LYS A 82 7.21 -26.91 15.31
CA LYS A 82 8.30 -26.25 14.58
C LYS A 82 7.86 -24.93 13.93
N ILE A 83 6.59 -24.55 14.07
CA ILE A 83 6.05 -23.30 13.55
C ILE A 83 5.70 -22.41 14.74
N LEU A 84 6.47 -21.32 14.88
CA LEU A 84 6.37 -20.37 15.98
C LEU A 84 5.85 -19.02 15.49
N TYR A 85 5.07 -18.33 16.31
CA TYR A 85 4.51 -17.01 16.05
C TYR A 85 4.55 -16.15 17.31
N PHE A 86 5.01 -14.91 17.18
CA PHE A 86 5.04 -13.95 18.28
C PHE A 86 4.56 -12.58 17.81
N SER A 87 3.49 -12.05 18.43
CA SER A 87 3.01 -10.69 18.20
C SER A 87 3.71 -9.72 19.14
N LEU A 88 4.73 -9.01 18.65
CA LEU A 88 5.67 -8.25 19.50
C LEU A 88 5.10 -6.93 20.06
N ASP A 89 3.88 -6.57 19.68
CA ASP A 89 3.09 -5.52 20.31
C ASP A 89 2.39 -5.97 21.61
N THR A 90 2.40 -7.28 21.90
CA THR A 90 1.83 -7.83 23.13
C THR A 90 2.65 -7.38 24.35
N PRO A 91 2.04 -6.71 25.34
CA PRO A 91 2.79 -6.13 26.47
C PRO A 91 3.68 -7.13 27.22
N ILE A 92 3.27 -8.40 27.31
CA ILE A 92 4.02 -9.45 28.01
C ILE A 92 5.36 -9.82 27.35
N TYR A 93 5.51 -9.57 26.05
CA TYR A 93 6.76 -9.79 25.31
C TYR A 93 7.70 -8.58 25.38
N THR A 94 7.25 -7.47 25.97
CA THR A 94 8.07 -6.26 26.10
C THR A 94 9.33 -6.55 26.92
N ASN A 95 10.49 -6.12 26.41
CA ASN A 95 11.81 -6.36 27.00
C ASN A 95 12.26 -7.83 27.06
N VAL A 96 11.53 -8.75 26.44
CA VAL A 96 11.99 -10.13 26.24
C VAL A 96 12.72 -10.21 24.90
N SER A 97 13.91 -10.82 24.88
CA SER A 97 14.66 -10.96 23.63
C SER A 97 14.01 -12.00 22.70
N LEU A 98 14.19 -11.86 21.39
CA LEU A 98 13.67 -12.83 20.42
C LEU A 98 14.20 -14.25 20.68
N GLU A 99 15.48 -14.37 21.06
CA GLU A 99 16.12 -15.65 21.39
C GLU A 99 15.48 -16.29 22.63
N GLU A 100 15.15 -15.50 23.66
CA GLU A 100 14.46 -15.99 24.85
C GLU A 100 13.04 -16.47 24.54
N LEU A 101 12.28 -15.73 23.70
CA LEU A 101 10.94 -16.16 23.26
C LEU A 101 10.99 -17.52 22.54
N ILE A 102 11.93 -17.68 21.62
CA ILE A 102 12.11 -18.93 20.87
C ILE A 102 12.49 -20.07 21.83
N ASN A 103 13.46 -19.84 22.72
CA ASN A 103 13.90 -20.86 23.66
C ASN A 103 12.77 -21.29 24.60
N LYS A 104 11.95 -20.36 25.10
CA LYS A 104 10.79 -20.68 25.93
C LYS A 104 9.71 -21.46 25.18
N ALA A 105 9.55 -21.23 23.88
CA ALA A 105 8.62 -22.00 23.05
C ALA A 105 9.11 -23.44 22.76
N LEU A 106 10.42 -23.65 22.58
CA LEU A 106 10.98 -24.93 22.16
C LEU A 106 11.42 -25.86 23.30
N THR A 107 11.88 -25.29 24.43
CA THR A 107 12.41 -26.05 25.57
C THR A 107 11.43 -27.06 26.18
N PRO A 108 10.12 -26.74 26.35
CA PRO A 108 9.17 -27.67 26.98
C PRO A 108 9.05 -29.03 26.26
N ASN A 109 9.30 -29.06 24.95
CA ASN A 109 9.26 -30.28 24.12
C ASN A 109 10.66 -30.75 23.70
N ASN A 110 11.72 -30.18 24.28
CA ASN A 110 13.12 -30.46 23.96
C ASN A 110 13.42 -30.37 22.45
N LEU A 111 12.82 -29.39 21.77
CA LEU A 111 12.98 -29.20 20.34
C LEU A 111 14.18 -28.30 20.02
N SER A 112 14.90 -28.65 18.95
CA SER A 112 15.92 -27.77 18.36
C SER A 112 15.26 -26.65 17.54
N ILE A 113 15.91 -25.48 17.46
CA ILE A 113 15.54 -24.38 16.58
C ILE A 113 15.76 -24.69 15.08
N GLU A 114 16.57 -25.70 14.75
CA GLU A 114 16.80 -26.10 13.36
C GLU A 114 15.49 -26.50 12.67
N GLU A 115 15.35 -26.11 11.40
CA GLU A 115 14.20 -26.43 10.54
C GLU A 115 12.86 -25.85 11.04
N CYS A 116 12.91 -24.87 11.95
CA CYS A 116 11.73 -24.11 12.37
C CYS A 116 11.35 -23.02 11.36
N TYR A 117 10.07 -22.67 11.35
CA TYR A 117 9.54 -21.44 10.75
C TYR A 117 9.10 -20.51 11.88
N ILE A 118 9.71 -19.33 11.98
CA ILE A 118 9.51 -18.42 13.11
C ILE A 118 8.98 -17.09 12.58
N PHE A 119 7.76 -16.76 12.98
CA PHE A 119 7.03 -15.57 12.60
C PHE A 119 7.07 -14.53 13.73
N PHE A 120 7.44 -13.30 13.41
CA PHE A 120 7.41 -12.15 14.31
C PHE A 120 6.48 -11.08 13.73
N ASP A 121 5.32 -10.87 14.35
CA ASP A 121 4.39 -9.82 13.95
C ASP A 121 4.68 -8.49 14.66
N GLU A 122 4.44 -7.38 13.96
CA GLU A 122 4.69 -6.00 14.41
C GLU A 122 6.12 -5.80 14.98
N ILE A 123 7.14 -6.28 14.26
CA ILE A 123 8.56 -6.28 14.63
C ILE A 123 9.11 -4.90 15.04
N GLN A 124 8.50 -3.82 14.56
CA GLN A 124 8.93 -2.45 14.89
C GLN A 124 8.80 -2.10 16.38
N TYR A 125 8.01 -2.84 17.17
CA TYR A 125 7.91 -2.61 18.61
C TYR A 125 9.12 -3.10 19.39
N LEU A 126 9.92 -3.99 18.80
CA LEU A 126 11.22 -4.36 19.34
C LEU A 126 12.25 -3.27 18.97
N LYS A 127 12.91 -2.73 19.98
CA LYS A 127 14.03 -1.80 19.77
C LYS A 127 15.18 -2.52 19.08
N ASP A 128 15.83 -1.86 18.13
CA ASP A 128 16.99 -2.39 17.38
C ASP A 128 16.73 -3.77 16.75
N TRP A 129 15.48 -4.05 16.37
CA TRP A 129 15.02 -5.36 15.91
C TRP A 129 15.83 -5.90 14.73
N GLU A 130 16.32 -5.03 13.86
CA GLU A 130 17.11 -5.39 12.69
C GLU A 130 18.44 -6.06 13.07
N ILE A 131 19.06 -5.61 14.17
CA ILE A 131 20.29 -6.19 14.72
C ILE A 131 19.98 -7.57 15.30
N HIS A 132 18.90 -7.67 16.06
CA HIS A 132 18.47 -8.93 16.68
C HIS A 132 18.09 -9.99 15.63
N LEU A 133 17.26 -9.63 14.65
CA LEU A 133 16.83 -10.54 13.59
C LEU A 133 18.01 -10.98 12.72
N LYS A 134 18.93 -10.07 12.38
CA LYS A 134 20.16 -10.42 11.68
C LYS A 134 20.98 -11.44 12.43
N SER A 135 21.18 -11.25 13.73
CA SER A 135 21.93 -12.19 14.58
C SER A 135 21.30 -13.59 14.57
N LEU A 136 19.97 -13.68 14.60
CA LEU A 136 19.26 -14.96 14.50
C LEU A 136 19.46 -15.61 13.13
N VAL A 137 19.30 -14.86 12.04
CA VAL A 137 19.51 -15.36 10.66
C VAL A 137 20.93 -15.87 10.46
N ASP A 138 21.94 -15.15 10.95
CA ASP A 138 23.35 -15.52 10.76
C ASP A 138 23.72 -16.79 11.55
N ARG A 139 23.14 -17.00 12.74
CA ARG A 139 23.39 -18.15 13.62
C ARG A 139 22.59 -19.40 13.24
N ASN A 140 21.38 -19.23 12.72
CA ASN A 140 20.41 -20.32 12.53
C ASN A 140 20.07 -20.53 11.06
N ARG A 141 21.04 -21.01 10.28
CA ARG A 141 20.93 -21.15 8.82
C ARG A 141 19.82 -22.08 8.33
N LYS A 142 19.46 -23.10 9.11
CA LYS A 142 18.38 -24.03 8.76
C LYS A 142 16.99 -23.55 9.21
N THR A 143 16.91 -22.39 9.84
CA THR A 143 15.66 -21.84 10.38
C THR A 143 15.18 -20.72 9.48
N LYS A 144 13.90 -20.73 9.15
CA LYS A 144 13.29 -19.64 8.38
C LYS A 144 12.68 -18.62 9.31
N PHE A 145 13.11 -17.37 9.16
CA PHE A 145 12.53 -16.24 9.89
C PHE A 145 11.64 -15.41 8.98
N ILE A 146 10.48 -15.03 9.51
CA ILE A 146 9.50 -14.19 8.83
C ILE A 146 9.14 -13.09 9.83
N ALA A 147 9.25 -11.84 9.42
CA ALA A 147 8.86 -10.69 10.22
C ALA A 147 7.80 -9.88 9.48
N SER A 148 6.92 -9.22 10.22
CA SER A 148 5.93 -8.29 9.72
C SER A 148 6.19 -6.94 10.36
N GLY A 149 5.98 -5.86 9.61
CA GLY A 149 6.07 -4.53 10.19
C GLY A 149 5.30 -3.46 9.43
N SER A 150 4.95 -2.40 10.17
CA SER A 150 4.35 -1.20 9.58
C SER A 150 5.38 -0.39 8.79
N ALA A 151 4.99 0.81 8.36
CA ALA A 151 5.90 1.82 7.85
C ALA A 151 7.14 2.07 8.73
N ALA A 152 7.00 1.88 10.04
CA ALA A 152 8.09 2.06 10.97
C ALA A 152 9.24 1.08 10.76
N ALA A 153 8.90 -0.17 10.50
CA ALA A 153 9.87 -1.20 10.15
C ALA A 153 10.54 -0.86 8.80
N ALA A 154 9.74 -0.49 7.79
CA ALA A 154 10.25 -0.16 6.46
C ALA A 154 11.23 1.00 6.46
N LEU A 155 10.99 2.00 7.30
CA LEU A 155 11.87 3.14 7.50
C LEU A 155 13.21 2.76 8.09
N ARG A 156 13.19 1.96 9.18
CA ARG A 156 14.43 1.50 9.81
C ARG A 156 15.27 0.64 8.87
N MET A 157 14.64 -0.19 8.04
CA MET A 157 15.34 -1.00 7.03
C MET A 157 16.07 -0.15 6.00
N LYS A 158 15.52 1.01 5.60
CA LYS A 158 16.15 1.91 4.63
C LYS A 158 17.26 2.78 5.24
N SER A 159 17.16 3.10 6.54
CA SER A 159 18.11 4.00 7.20
C SER A 159 19.41 3.32 7.65
N VAL A 160 19.42 1.99 7.81
CA VAL A 160 20.58 1.26 8.32
C VAL A 160 21.08 0.30 7.24
N GLU A 161 22.34 0.44 6.82
CA GLU A 161 23.07 -0.51 5.93
C GLU A 161 23.06 -1.98 6.43
N SER A 162 22.55 -2.24 7.64
CA SER A 162 22.73 -3.47 8.40
C SER A 162 22.01 -4.69 7.83
N GLY A 163 20.97 -4.51 7.01
CA GLY A 163 20.14 -5.59 6.43
C GLY A 163 20.64 -6.17 5.09
N ALA A 164 21.68 -5.59 4.48
CA ALA A 164 22.10 -5.93 3.13
C ALA A 164 22.40 -7.44 2.94
N GLY A 165 21.56 -8.08 2.13
CA GLY A 165 21.68 -9.49 1.75
C GLY A 165 21.13 -10.51 2.76
N ARG A 166 20.59 -10.08 3.92
CA ARG A 166 20.02 -10.96 4.97
C ARG A 166 18.50 -10.89 5.03
N PHE A 167 17.91 -9.87 4.43
CA PHE A 167 16.46 -9.70 4.37
C PHE A 167 15.98 -9.76 2.93
N SER A 168 14.80 -10.35 2.75
CA SER A 168 13.99 -10.31 1.53
C SER A 168 12.75 -9.49 1.84
N ASP A 169 12.69 -8.31 1.26
CA ASP A 169 11.61 -7.35 1.49
C ASP A 169 10.38 -7.76 0.67
N PHE A 170 9.22 -7.84 1.33
CA PHE A 170 7.95 -8.07 0.65
C PHE A 170 6.97 -6.96 1.02
N PHE A 171 6.64 -6.09 0.07
CA PHE A 171 5.69 -5.01 0.30
C PHE A 171 4.27 -5.44 -0.03
N LEU A 172 3.36 -5.29 0.92
CA LEU A 172 1.93 -5.55 0.79
C LEU A 172 1.16 -4.21 0.80
N PRO A 173 0.74 -3.70 -0.38
CA PRO A 173 0.01 -2.45 -0.50
C PRO A 173 -1.44 -2.57 0.01
N PRO A 174 -2.19 -1.44 0.10
CA PRO A 174 -3.66 -1.44 0.22
C PRO A 174 -4.33 -2.30 -0.86
N LEU A 175 -5.65 -2.51 -0.78
CA LEU A 175 -6.34 -3.22 -1.87
C LEU A 175 -6.41 -2.36 -3.13
N THR A 176 -6.09 -2.94 -4.29
CA THR A 176 -6.50 -2.35 -5.58
C THR A 176 -8.02 -2.42 -5.75
N PHE A 177 -8.57 -1.62 -6.66
CA PHE A 177 -9.97 -1.80 -7.06
C PHE A 177 -10.19 -3.17 -7.72
N ALA A 178 -9.20 -3.74 -8.41
CA ALA A 178 -9.27 -5.09 -8.96
C ALA A 178 -9.41 -6.17 -7.87
N GLU A 179 -8.58 -6.12 -6.82
CA GLU A 179 -8.74 -7.03 -5.67
C GLU A 179 -10.07 -6.82 -4.96
N TYR A 180 -10.53 -5.56 -4.83
CA TYR A 180 -11.85 -5.28 -4.24
C TYR A 180 -12.98 -5.96 -5.03
N ILE A 181 -12.95 -5.88 -6.35
CA ILE A 181 -13.91 -6.55 -7.24
C ILE A 181 -13.83 -8.07 -7.09
N ASP A 182 -12.63 -8.65 -7.11
CA ASP A 182 -12.45 -10.11 -7.00
C ASP A 182 -12.91 -10.63 -5.63
N LEU A 183 -12.49 -9.96 -4.55
CA LEU A 183 -12.75 -10.42 -3.18
C LEU A 183 -14.23 -10.28 -2.81
N ASN A 184 -15.00 -9.42 -3.50
CA ASN A 184 -16.45 -9.33 -3.36
C ASN A 184 -17.22 -10.09 -4.46
N SER A 185 -16.53 -10.81 -5.35
CA SER A 185 -17.15 -11.59 -6.43
C SER A 185 -17.98 -10.74 -7.42
N TYR A 186 -17.52 -9.52 -7.71
CA TYR A 186 -18.12 -8.59 -8.67
C TYR A 186 -17.48 -8.66 -10.07
N ASP A 187 -16.61 -9.64 -10.33
CA ASP A 187 -15.85 -9.80 -11.57
C ASP A 187 -16.75 -9.96 -12.81
N THR A 188 -17.96 -10.50 -12.63
CA THR A 188 -18.94 -10.72 -13.70
C THR A 188 -19.42 -9.43 -14.37
N LEU A 189 -19.27 -8.27 -13.70
CA LEU A 189 -19.57 -6.93 -14.23
C LEU A 189 -18.62 -6.51 -15.34
N LEU A 190 -17.46 -7.15 -15.45
CA LEU A 190 -16.43 -6.80 -16.43
C LEU A 190 -16.32 -7.88 -17.50
N GLU A 191 -16.00 -7.45 -18.71
CA GLU A 191 -15.66 -8.35 -19.81
C GLU A 191 -14.39 -7.89 -20.52
N GLU A 192 -13.66 -8.86 -21.04
CA GLU A 192 -12.42 -8.62 -21.75
C GLU A 192 -12.71 -8.08 -23.15
N VAL A 193 -11.97 -7.04 -23.52
CA VAL A 193 -12.02 -6.42 -24.86
C VAL A 193 -10.59 -6.10 -25.31
N GLU A 194 -10.45 -5.68 -26.56
CA GLU A 194 -9.19 -5.17 -27.08
C GLU A 194 -9.27 -3.67 -27.32
N VAL A 195 -8.17 -2.96 -27.03
CA VAL A 195 -7.97 -1.55 -27.38
C VAL A 195 -6.68 -1.40 -28.18
N ASP A 196 -6.63 -0.46 -29.12
CA ASP A 196 -5.42 -0.21 -29.91
C ASP A 196 -4.51 0.81 -29.20
N PHE A 197 -3.31 0.38 -28.77
CA PHE A 197 -2.23 1.28 -28.34
C PHE A 197 -0.96 1.00 -29.15
N GLY A 198 -1.07 1.17 -30.47
CA GLY A 198 0.01 0.81 -31.41
C GLY A 198 0.09 -0.70 -31.63
N GLY A 199 -1.07 -1.36 -31.58
CA GLY A 199 -1.28 -2.80 -31.58
C GLY A 199 -2.40 -3.20 -30.60
N PRO A 200 -3.07 -4.34 -30.82
CA PRO A 200 -4.13 -4.82 -29.94
C PRO A 200 -3.57 -5.10 -28.54
N ARG A 201 -4.25 -4.58 -27.52
CA ARG A 201 -3.94 -4.79 -26.11
C ARG A 201 -5.19 -5.26 -25.39
N ARG A 202 -5.02 -6.30 -24.57
CA ARG A 202 -6.05 -6.75 -23.63
C ARG A 202 -6.49 -5.61 -22.72
N PHE A 203 -7.80 -5.42 -22.61
CA PHE A 203 -8.46 -4.40 -21.82
C PHE A 203 -9.80 -4.92 -21.29
N TYR A 204 -10.57 -4.06 -20.63
CA TYR A 204 -11.86 -4.43 -20.05
C TYR A 204 -12.90 -3.33 -20.28
N GLN A 205 -14.16 -3.73 -20.37
CA GLN A 205 -15.31 -2.83 -20.29
C GLN A 205 -16.34 -3.34 -19.28
N SER A 206 -17.23 -2.47 -18.83
CA SER A 206 -18.30 -2.85 -17.91
C SER A 206 -19.57 -3.25 -18.67
N LYS A 207 -20.24 -4.31 -18.23
CA LYS A 207 -21.59 -4.69 -18.68
C LYS A 207 -22.67 -3.84 -18.01
N ASP A 208 -22.41 -3.36 -16.80
CA ASP A 208 -23.26 -2.42 -16.06
C ASP A 208 -22.35 -1.36 -15.42
N ILE A 209 -22.23 -0.21 -16.09
CA ILE A 209 -21.34 0.85 -15.64
C ILE A 209 -21.87 1.58 -14.41
N GLU A 210 -23.19 1.64 -14.21
CA GLU A 210 -23.78 2.29 -13.04
C GLU A 210 -23.53 1.47 -11.78
N GLN A 211 -23.71 0.15 -11.85
CA GLN A 211 -23.40 -0.76 -10.75
C GLN A 211 -21.90 -0.75 -10.43
N LEU A 212 -21.03 -0.83 -11.45
CA LEU A 212 -19.58 -0.77 -11.24
C LEU A 212 -19.14 0.58 -10.62
N ASN A 213 -19.76 1.69 -11.03
CA ASN A 213 -19.51 3.00 -10.43
C ASN A 213 -19.97 3.08 -8.97
N GLN A 214 -21.07 2.43 -8.60
CA GLN A 214 -21.50 2.33 -7.20
C GLN A 214 -20.44 1.62 -6.35
N HIS A 215 -19.93 0.48 -6.83
CA HIS A 215 -18.81 -0.22 -6.21
C HIS A 215 -17.52 0.60 -6.16
N PHE A 216 -17.26 1.43 -7.17
CA PHE A 216 -16.11 2.32 -7.16
C PHE A 216 -16.23 3.47 -6.13
N ILE A 217 -17.43 4.02 -5.95
CA ILE A 217 -17.72 5.00 -4.89
C ILE A 217 -17.55 4.37 -3.50
N ASP A 218 -17.99 3.12 -3.34
CA ASP A 218 -17.80 2.36 -2.11
C ASP A 218 -16.33 2.04 -1.87
N TYR A 219 -15.59 1.72 -2.93
CA TYR A 219 -14.14 1.52 -2.87
C TYR A 219 -13.40 2.79 -2.44
N ILE A 220 -13.75 3.95 -3.02
CA ILE A 220 -13.18 5.25 -2.63
C ILE A 220 -13.34 5.48 -1.13
N ASN A 221 -14.52 5.19 -0.57
CA ASN A 221 -14.78 5.43 0.84
C ASN A 221 -14.19 4.36 1.77
N PHE A 222 -14.21 3.08 1.39
CA PHE A 222 -13.96 1.97 2.32
C PHE A 222 -13.18 0.78 1.74
N GLY A 223 -12.84 0.79 0.45
CA GLY A 223 -12.37 -0.40 -0.25
C GLY A 223 -10.89 -0.72 -0.11
N GLY A 224 -10.06 0.23 0.34
CA GLY A 224 -8.62 -0.04 0.40
C GLY A 224 -8.16 -0.85 1.62
N PHE A 225 -9.04 -1.15 2.57
CA PHE A 225 -8.75 -2.00 3.75
C PHE A 225 -9.61 -3.26 3.73
N PRO A 226 -9.02 -4.48 3.65
CA PRO A 226 -9.77 -5.73 3.47
C PRO A 226 -10.91 -5.96 4.46
N GLU A 227 -10.66 -5.75 5.77
CA GLU A 227 -11.65 -6.01 6.82
C GLU A 227 -12.93 -5.18 6.63
N ILE A 228 -12.79 -3.92 6.21
CA ILE A 228 -13.92 -3.02 5.97
C ILE A 228 -14.53 -3.27 4.58
N ALA A 229 -13.67 -3.50 3.59
CA ALA A 229 -14.07 -3.75 2.20
C ALA A 229 -14.93 -5.00 2.04
N LEU A 230 -14.74 -6.01 2.89
CA LEU A 230 -15.43 -7.30 2.83
C LEU A 230 -16.65 -7.39 3.76
N ASN A 231 -16.65 -6.64 4.87
CA ASN A 231 -17.67 -6.75 5.91
C ASN A 231 -18.37 -5.42 6.21
N ARG A 232 -18.48 -4.54 5.20
CA ARG A 232 -18.95 -3.15 5.39
C ARG A 232 -20.26 -3.05 6.17
N ASP A 233 -21.22 -3.92 5.87
CA ASP A 233 -22.55 -3.88 6.49
C ASP A 233 -22.55 -4.38 7.94
N GLU A 234 -21.50 -5.07 8.36
CA GLU A 234 -21.32 -5.63 9.70
C GLU A 234 -20.44 -4.73 10.59
N VAL A 235 -19.54 -3.96 9.98
CA VAL A 235 -18.62 -3.07 10.68
C VAL A 235 -19.37 -1.82 11.16
N LYS A 236 -19.54 -1.71 12.49
CA LYS A 236 -20.05 -0.49 13.11
C LYS A 236 -19.01 0.63 13.04
N ASN A 237 -19.41 1.80 12.53
CA ASN A 237 -18.59 3.01 12.42
C ASN A 237 -17.24 2.78 11.69
N PRO A 238 -17.25 2.32 10.43
CA PRO A 238 -16.04 2.00 9.68
C PRO A 238 -15.06 3.18 9.56
N GLU A 239 -15.56 4.42 9.55
CA GLU A 239 -14.74 5.63 9.55
C GLU A 239 -13.85 5.72 10.80
N GLN A 240 -14.41 5.40 11.98
CA GLN A 240 -13.66 5.44 13.24
C GLN A 240 -12.58 4.36 13.30
N VAL A 241 -12.82 3.19 12.68
CA VAL A 241 -11.81 2.14 12.57
C VAL A 241 -10.63 2.63 11.75
N ILE A 242 -10.89 3.23 10.57
CA ILE A 242 -9.83 3.82 9.74
C ILE A 242 -9.07 4.89 10.50
N GLN A 243 -9.78 5.81 11.18
CA GLN A 243 -9.16 6.89 11.93
C GLN A 243 -8.22 6.37 13.03
N LYS A 244 -8.77 5.58 13.95
CA LYS A 244 -8.09 5.18 15.19
C LYS A 244 -7.00 4.14 14.93
N ASP A 245 -7.28 3.16 14.08
CA ASP A 245 -6.36 2.03 13.90
C ASP A 245 -5.29 2.25 12.85
N ILE A 246 -5.45 3.26 12.01
CA ILE A 246 -4.52 3.54 10.93
C ILE A 246 -3.90 4.90 11.16
N THR A 247 -4.65 5.98 11.01
CA THR A 247 -4.10 7.33 11.07
C THR A 247 -3.53 7.66 12.44
N ASP A 248 -4.31 7.53 13.51
CA ASP A 248 -3.88 7.93 14.85
C ASP A 248 -2.73 7.06 15.35
N LYS A 249 -2.81 5.73 15.17
CA LYS A 249 -1.70 4.83 15.55
C LYS A 249 -0.43 5.14 14.76
N VAL A 250 -0.51 5.44 13.46
CA VAL A 250 0.68 5.78 12.67
C VAL A 250 1.28 7.12 13.11
N ILE A 251 0.47 8.17 13.23
CA ILE A 251 0.94 9.54 13.52
C ILE A 251 1.34 9.72 14.99
N MET A 252 0.58 9.15 15.92
CA MET A 252 0.78 9.37 17.36
C MET A 252 1.68 8.33 18.02
N LYS A 253 1.80 7.12 17.47
CA LYS A 253 2.57 6.02 18.09
C LYS A 253 3.80 5.64 17.27
N ASP A 254 3.64 5.31 15.99
CA ASP A 254 4.73 4.75 15.19
C ASP A 254 5.76 5.81 14.78
N LEU A 255 5.32 6.91 14.16
CA LEU A 255 6.22 7.95 13.68
C LEU A 255 7.06 8.60 14.80
N PRO A 256 6.49 8.94 15.97
CA PRO A 256 7.26 9.57 17.05
C PRO A 256 8.35 8.65 17.60
N GLY A 257 8.05 7.34 17.74
CA GLY A 257 9.01 6.35 18.20
C GLY A 257 10.21 6.14 17.26
N LEU A 258 10.07 6.50 15.98
CA LEU A 258 11.14 6.40 14.98
C LEU A 258 11.95 7.68 14.85
N PHE A 259 11.25 8.82 14.80
CA PHE A 259 11.82 10.08 14.37
C PHE A 259 12.01 11.08 15.50
N GLY A 260 11.63 10.73 16.72
CA GLY A 260 11.67 11.64 17.87
C GLY A 260 10.81 12.89 17.61
N ILE A 261 9.63 12.71 17.02
CA ILE A 261 8.72 13.84 16.75
C ILE A 261 8.19 14.35 18.09
N GLU A 262 8.56 15.56 18.44
CA GLU A 262 8.17 16.21 19.70
C GLU A 262 6.69 16.62 19.70
N THR A 263 6.16 17.05 18.55
CA THR A 263 4.79 17.58 18.42
C THR A 263 3.95 16.76 17.44
N THR A 264 3.34 15.67 17.91
CA THR A 264 2.44 14.82 17.10
C THR A 264 1.21 15.55 16.58
N LEU A 265 0.71 16.53 17.33
CA LEU A 265 -0.48 17.30 16.96
C LEU A 265 -0.26 18.15 15.71
N GLU A 266 0.92 18.79 15.57
CA GLU A 266 1.24 19.60 14.40
C GLU A 266 1.34 18.72 13.15
N LEU A 267 1.99 17.55 13.26
CA LEU A 267 2.04 16.58 12.17
C LEU A 267 0.65 16.06 11.79
N GLN A 268 -0.24 15.83 12.76
CA GLN A 268 -1.61 15.41 12.50
C GLN A 268 -2.40 16.50 11.76
N GLN A 269 -2.31 17.76 12.20
CA GLN A 269 -2.94 18.89 11.52
C GLN A 269 -2.43 19.05 10.10
N PHE A 270 -1.10 18.93 9.91
CA PHE A 270 -0.47 18.97 8.61
C PHE A 270 -0.97 17.83 7.70
N PHE A 271 -1.07 16.59 8.21
CA PHE A 271 -1.63 15.48 7.46
C PHE A 271 -3.09 15.72 7.07
N ASN A 272 -3.91 16.27 7.95
CA ASN A 272 -5.30 16.59 7.65
C ASN A 272 -5.42 17.60 6.49
N VAL A 273 -4.57 18.63 6.46
CA VAL A 273 -4.54 19.59 5.34
C VAL A 273 -4.19 18.90 4.01
N LEU A 274 -3.17 18.03 4.02
CA LEU A 274 -2.78 17.28 2.82
C LEU A 274 -3.86 16.28 2.37
N ALA A 275 -4.48 15.59 3.32
CA ALA A 275 -5.54 14.63 3.03
C ALA A 275 -6.78 15.31 2.45
N TYR A 276 -7.15 16.46 3.00
CA TYR A 276 -8.29 17.25 2.52
C TYR A 276 -8.09 17.73 1.07
N ARG A 277 -6.84 18.03 0.70
CA ARG A 277 -6.41 18.52 -0.62
C ARG A 277 -5.75 17.43 -1.48
N THR A 278 -6.05 16.15 -1.22
CA THR A 278 -5.51 15.04 -2.02
C THR A 278 -5.84 15.25 -3.50
N GLY A 279 -4.88 15.07 -4.40
CA GLY A 279 -5.07 15.33 -5.83
C GLY A 279 -5.09 16.82 -6.22
N GLU A 280 -4.81 17.76 -5.32
CA GLU A 280 -4.60 19.17 -5.67
C GLU A 280 -3.11 19.51 -5.89
N ILE A 281 -2.83 20.50 -6.73
CA ILE A 281 -1.49 21.10 -6.84
C ILE A 281 -1.28 22.05 -5.66
N LEU A 282 -0.34 21.70 -4.80
CA LEU A 282 0.07 22.48 -3.64
C LEU A 282 1.33 23.30 -3.93
N ASN A 283 1.50 24.37 -3.15
CA ASN A 283 2.71 25.19 -3.15
C ASN A 283 3.26 25.25 -1.72
N TYR A 284 4.56 25.02 -1.54
CA TYR A 284 5.20 25.05 -0.23
C TYR A 284 4.93 26.33 0.55
N LYS A 285 4.95 27.49 -0.13
CA LYS A 285 4.68 28.80 0.50
C LYS A 285 3.25 28.88 1.03
N ASN A 286 2.26 28.50 0.23
CA ASN A 286 0.85 28.56 0.63
C ASN A 286 0.57 27.61 1.79
N VAL A 287 1.11 26.39 1.73
CA VAL A 287 0.97 25.41 2.81
C VAL A 287 1.65 25.92 4.09
N SER A 288 2.84 26.53 3.98
CA SER A 288 3.53 27.16 5.12
C SER A 288 2.74 28.28 5.79
N GLU A 289 2.09 29.13 5.00
CA GLU A 289 1.23 30.21 5.51
C GLU A 289 -0.04 29.65 6.17
N GLU A 290 -0.66 28.62 5.58
CA GLU A 290 -1.89 27.99 6.09
C GLU A 290 -1.65 27.22 7.39
N THR A 291 -0.57 26.42 7.46
CA THR A 291 -0.27 25.59 8.64
C THR A 291 0.59 26.30 9.68
N LYS A 292 1.11 27.50 9.37
CA LYS A 292 2.09 28.23 10.19
C LYS A 292 3.35 27.42 10.50
N THR A 293 3.72 26.51 9.60
CA THR A 293 4.88 25.63 9.71
C THR A 293 5.94 26.08 8.71
N ASP A 294 7.21 26.10 9.10
CA ASP A 294 8.29 26.50 8.18
C ASP A 294 8.53 25.44 7.08
N ASN A 295 9.08 25.88 5.94
CA ASN A 295 9.30 25.01 4.78
C ASN A 295 10.24 23.81 5.05
N LYS A 296 11.17 23.90 6.00
CA LYS A 296 12.08 22.79 6.34
C LYS A 296 11.29 21.72 7.09
N THR A 297 10.44 22.13 8.02
CA THR A 297 9.55 21.24 8.77
C THR A 297 8.49 20.61 7.86
N ILE A 298 7.90 21.36 6.91
CA ILE A 298 6.97 20.79 5.92
C ILE A 298 7.61 19.67 5.10
N LYS A 299 8.84 19.86 4.59
CA LYS A 299 9.54 18.82 3.83
C LYS A 299 9.79 17.58 4.69
N LYS A 300 10.20 17.77 5.93
CA LYS A 300 10.40 16.70 6.92
C LYS A 300 9.09 15.94 7.20
N TYR A 301 7.97 16.64 7.38
CA TYR A 301 6.66 16.01 7.59
C TYR A 301 6.19 15.24 6.36
N ILE A 302 6.38 15.78 5.15
CA ILE A 302 6.11 15.05 3.91
C ILE A 302 6.93 13.76 3.84
N GLU A 303 8.23 13.81 4.12
CA GLU A 303 9.11 12.63 4.14
C GLU A 303 8.61 11.58 5.15
N TYR A 304 8.16 12.02 6.33
CA TYR A 304 7.59 11.14 7.35
C TYR A 304 6.30 10.48 6.88
N LEU A 305 5.37 11.25 6.32
CA LEU A 305 4.07 10.75 5.86
C LEU A 305 4.18 9.86 4.61
N GLU A 306 5.09 10.16 3.67
CA GLU A 306 5.37 9.28 2.53
C GLU A 306 5.96 7.96 3.00
N SER A 307 6.91 8.03 3.94
CA SER A 307 7.52 6.84 4.51
C SER A 307 6.56 6.04 5.39
N ALA A 308 5.57 6.72 5.97
CA ALA A 308 4.42 6.15 6.69
C ALA A 308 3.43 5.38 5.79
N PHE A 309 3.62 5.42 4.46
CA PHE A 309 2.65 4.97 3.47
C PHE A 309 1.28 5.66 3.57
N LEU A 310 1.22 6.90 4.09
CA LEU A 310 -0.03 7.67 4.17
C LEU A 310 -0.26 8.52 2.93
N ILE A 311 0.81 9.10 2.40
CA ILE A 311 0.77 9.94 1.20
C ILE A 311 1.80 9.50 0.17
N LYS A 312 1.67 10.04 -1.04
CA LYS A 312 2.68 9.99 -2.09
C LYS A 312 2.80 11.36 -2.75
N VAL A 313 4.02 11.84 -2.94
CA VAL A 313 4.28 13.09 -3.66
C VAL A 313 4.59 12.81 -5.12
N LEU A 314 3.91 13.53 -6.00
CA LEU A 314 4.18 13.55 -7.43
C LEU A 314 4.85 14.86 -7.80
N HIS A 315 5.98 14.78 -8.50
CA HIS A 315 6.73 15.97 -8.90
C HIS A 315 6.26 16.53 -10.25
N ARG A 316 6.40 17.85 -10.37
CA ARG A 316 5.97 18.63 -11.54
C ARG A 316 6.96 18.53 -12.71
N VAL A 317 6.41 18.48 -13.92
CA VAL A 317 7.12 18.86 -15.16
C VAL A 317 6.36 19.94 -15.92
N ASP A 318 7.05 20.62 -16.84
CA ASP A 318 6.43 21.58 -17.76
C ASP A 318 5.73 20.87 -18.94
N VAL A 319 5.03 21.62 -19.78
CA VAL A 319 4.34 21.15 -21.00
C VAL A 319 5.24 20.35 -21.96
N THR A 320 6.56 20.52 -21.87
CA THR A 320 7.57 19.79 -22.68
C THR A 320 8.17 18.58 -21.95
N ALA A 321 7.54 18.12 -20.87
CA ALA A 321 7.99 17.04 -20.00
C ALA A 321 9.34 17.29 -19.31
N LYS A 322 9.86 18.53 -19.35
CA LYS A 322 11.09 18.93 -18.69
C LYS A 322 10.86 19.24 -17.21
N ARG A 323 11.80 18.78 -16.38
CA ARG A 323 11.82 19.08 -14.95
C ARG A 323 12.18 20.55 -14.72
N PHE A 324 11.63 21.12 -13.66
CA PHE A 324 12.03 22.43 -13.15
C PHE A 324 13.29 22.31 -12.30
N LYS A 325 14.18 23.31 -12.37
CA LYS A 325 15.36 23.39 -11.48
C LYS A 325 14.95 23.61 -10.03
N ASN A 326 13.94 24.47 -9.81
CA ASN A 326 13.37 24.76 -8.50
C ASN A 326 11.94 24.21 -8.45
N ILE A 327 11.71 23.21 -7.62
CA ILE A 327 10.38 22.62 -7.42
C ILE A 327 9.69 23.40 -6.30
N THR A 328 8.78 24.30 -6.67
CA THR A 328 7.97 25.10 -5.73
C THR A 328 6.57 24.54 -5.54
N GLN A 329 6.13 23.69 -6.47
CA GLN A 329 4.81 23.06 -6.48
C GLN A 329 4.92 21.55 -6.58
N PHE A 330 3.97 20.87 -5.97
CA PHE A 330 3.89 19.42 -5.90
C PHE A 330 2.44 19.00 -5.79
N LYS A 331 2.15 17.78 -6.24
CA LYS A 331 0.82 17.17 -6.09
C LYS A 331 0.95 16.08 -5.02
N VAL A 332 0.02 16.02 -4.08
CA VAL A 332 0.00 15.02 -3.02
C VAL A 332 -1.21 14.14 -3.22
N TYR A 333 -1.01 12.83 -3.15
CA TYR A 333 -2.10 11.86 -3.13
C TYR A 333 -2.06 11.08 -1.83
N LEU A 334 -3.23 10.79 -1.27
CA LEU A 334 -3.34 9.70 -0.31
C LEU A 334 -2.97 8.39 -1.02
N THR A 335 -2.28 7.49 -0.31
CA THR A 335 -1.97 6.15 -0.86
C THR A 335 -3.21 5.27 -1.02
N ASN A 336 -4.29 5.66 -0.34
CA ASN A 336 -5.59 5.04 -0.40
C ASN A 336 -6.67 6.13 -0.18
N PRO A 337 -7.66 6.29 -1.08
CA PRO A 337 -8.71 7.28 -0.91
C PRO A 337 -9.53 7.12 0.37
N SER A 338 -9.65 5.90 0.92
CA SER A 338 -10.43 5.64 2.14
C SER A 338 -9.85 6.30 3.40
N LEU A 339 -8.58 6.74 3.35
CA LEU A 339 -7.99 7.55 4.42
C LEU A 339 -8.72 8.89 4.60
N PHE A 340 -9.25 9.47 3.51
CA PHE A 340 -10.07 10.68 3.57
C PHE A 340 -11.32 10.41 4.42
N THR A 341 -11.98 9.28 4.18
CA THR A 341 -13.20 8.90 4.88
C THR A 341 -12.98 8.67 6.38
N GLY A 342 -11.84 8.12 6.77
CA GLY A 342 -11.47 8.02 8.19
C GLY A 342 -11.29 9.38 8.88
N LEU A 343 -10.82 10.40 8.15
CA LEU A 343 -10.57 11.72 8.70
C LEU A 343 -11.79 12.64 8.69
N PHE A 344 -12.60 12.58 7.64
CA PHE A 344 -13.64 13.56 7.34
C PHE A 344 -15.04 12.95 7.19
N GLY A 345 -15.16 11.64 7.32
CA GLY A 345 -16.41 10.91 7.11
C GLY A 345 -16.66 10.55 5.64
N LYS A 346 -17.72 9.77 5.41
CA LYS A 346 -18.11 9.33 4.06
C LYS A 346 -18.38 10.54 3.15
N ILE A 347 -17.80 10.52 1.95
CA ILE A 347 -18.01 11.55 0.94
C ILE A 347 -19.07 11.11 -0.09
N SER A 348 -19.94 12.04 -0.48
CA SER A 348 -20.92 11.82 -1.56
C SER A 348 -20.33 12.12 -2.93
N LYS A 349 -20.89 11.50 -3.98
CA LYS A 349 -20.47 11.75 -5.38
C LYS A 349 -20.80 13.16 -5.90
N GLU A 350 -21.69 13.87 -5.20
CA GLU A 350 -22.07 15.26 -5.47
C GLU A 350 -21.15 16.29 -4.79
N ASP A 351 -20.26 15.85 -3.90
CA ASP A 351 -19.31 16.72 -3.22
C ASP A 351 -18.26 17.26 -4.19
N GLU A 352 -17.90 18.54 -4.07
CA GLU A 352 -16.92 19.20 -4.94
C GLU A 352 -15.52 18.56 -4.88
N ARG A 353 -15.20 17.88 -3.78
CA ARG A 353 -13.91 17.18 -3.58
C ARG A 353 -13.91 15.78 -4.18
N PHE A 354 -15.07 15.21 -4.50
CA PHE A 354 -15.17 13.84 -5.00
C PHE A 354 -14.34 13.57 -6.26
N PRO A 355 -14.28 14.47 -7.27
CA PRO A 355 -13.39 14.29 -8.43
C PRO A 355 -11.91 14.15 -8.07
N HIS A 356 -11.44 14.84 -7.03
CA HIS A 356 -10.05 14.71 -6.56
C HIS A 356 -9.78 13.37 -5.87
N LEU A 357 -10.79 12.79 -5.20
CA LEU A 357 -10.71 11.43 -4.67
C LEU A 357 -10.79 10.36 -5.75
N VAL A 358 -11.52 10.61 -6.84
CA VAL A 358 -11.49 9.76 -8.03
C VAL A 358 -10.08 9.73 -8.63
N GLU A 359 -9.44 10.89 -8.80
CA GLU A 359 -8.05 10.98 -9.23
C GLU A 359 -7.09 10.24 -8.28
N THR A 360 -7.27 10.45 -6.98
CA THR A 360 -6.52 9.74 -5.94
C THR A 360 -6.69 8.23 -6.03
N ALA A 361 -7.91 7.74 -6.26
CA ALA A 361 -8.21 6.32 -6.40
C ALA A 361 -7.55 5.71 -7.64
N VAL A 362 -7.57 6.43 -8.77
CA VAL A 362 -6.87 6.02 -10.00
C VAL A 362 -5.35 6.01 -9.78
N PHE A 363 -4.80 7.05 -9.18
CA PHE A 363 -3.38 7.15 -8.87
C PHE A 363 -2.93 6.03 -7.93
N ALA A 364 -3.71 5.70 -6.90
CA ALA A 364 -3.40 4.65 -5.93
C ALA A 364 -3.16 3.29 -6.59
N GLN A 365 -3.83 2.98 -7.71
CA GLN A 365 -3.62 1.73 -8.44
C GLN A 365 -2.19 1.60 -8.99
N TYR A 366 -1.51 2.72 -9.27
CA TYR A 366 -0.12 2.73 -9.74
C TYR A 366 0.90 2.48 -8.63
N LEU A 367 0.51 2.53 -7.35
CA LEU A 367 1.42 2.26 -6.23
C LEU A 367 1.79 0.77 -6.10
N HIS A 368 1.16 -0.09 -6.90
CA HIS A 368 1.33 -1.54 -6.88
C HIS A 368 2.45 -2.03 -7.82
N ARG A 369 3.17 -1.12 -8.48
CA ARG A 369 4.33 -1.42 -9.32
C ARG A 369 5.41 -0.37 -9.09
N GLU A 370 6.64 -0.70 -9.46
CA GLU A 370 7.71 0.31 -9.47
C GLU A 370 7.49 1.33 -10.59
N HIS A 371 7.03 2.51 -10.21
CA HIS A 371 6.74 3.61 -11.12
C HIS A 371 7.46 4.90 -10.76
N ASN A 372 8.79 4.82 -10.68
CA ASN A 372 9.68 5.96 -10.40
C ASN A 372 9.60 7.08 -11.47
N PHE A 373 8.94 6.82 -12.59
CA PHE A 373 8.86 7.71 -13.75
C PHE A 373 7.53 8.47 -13.88
N LEU A 374 6.57 8.26 -12.98
CA LEU A 374 5.31 9.01 -12.97
C LEU A 374 5.52 10.45 -12.52
N ARG A 375 4.91 11.40 -13.21
CA ARG A 375 4.90 12.83 -12.88
C ARG A 375 3.51 13.40 -13.18
N TYR A 376 3.28 14.66 -12.81
CA TYR A 376 2.18 15.45 -13.37
C TYR A 376 2.77 16.60 -14.19
N ALA A 377 2.05 17.04 -15.21
CA ALA A 377 2.43 18.22 -15.97
C ALA A 377 1.57 19.42 -15.55
N ASN A 378 2.20 20.56 -15.34
CA ASN A 378 1.47 21.81 -15.11
C ASN A 378 2.27 22.97 -15.71
N TRP A 379 1.61 23.87 -16.42
CA TRP A 379 2.27 24.98 -17.11
C TRP A 379 1.43 26.25 -17.12
N LYS A 380 2.11 27.38 -17.24
CA LYS A 380 1.54 28.69 -17.57
C LYS A 380 2.51 29.38 -18.50
N ARG A 381 2.22 29.39 -19.80
CA ARG A 381 3.11 29.94 -20.83
C ARG A 381 2.32 30.75 -21.84
N ASN A 382 2.75 32.00 -22.06
CA ASN A 382 2.11 32.93 -23.00
C ASN A 382 0.59 33.08 -22.75
N GLY A 383 0.18 33.16 -21.49
CA GLY A 383 -1.24 33.26 -21.11
C GLY A 383 -2.04 31.95 -21.18
N ILE A 384 -1.47 30.86 -21.71
CA ILE A 384 -2.10 29.54 -21.74
C ILE A 384 -1.65 28.75 -20.51
N GLU A 385 -2.62 28.36 -19.69
CA GLU A 385 -2.41 27.46 -18.57
C GLU A 385 -3.05 26.10 -18.81
N GLY A 386 -2.43 25.07 -18.26
CA GLY A 386 -2.92 23.72 -18.37
C GLY A 386 -2.24 22.76 -17.42
N GLU A 387 -2.87 21.61 -17.28
CA GLU A 387 -2.48 20.52 -16.41
C GLU A 387 -2.73 19.20 -17.13
N VAL A 388 -1.91 18.20 -16.82
CA VAL A 388 -2.17 16.79 -17.09
C VAL A 388 -1.87 16.02 -15.81
N ASP A 389 -2.86 15.28 -15.31
CA ASP A 389 -2.86 14.68 -13.98
C ASP A 389 -1.76 13.64 -13.79
N LEU A 390 -1.61 12.72 -14.75
CA LEU A 390 -0.56 11.71 -14.74
C LEU A 390 0.15 11.64 -16.08
N ILE A 391 1.48 11.59 -16.03
CA ILE A 391 2.33 11.30 -17.18
C ILE A 391 3.37 10.25 -16.81
N GLN A 392 3.76 9.44 -17.78
CA GLN A 392 4.90 8.53 -17.62
C GLN A 392 6.07 9.01 -18.45
N LEU A 393 7.20 9.25 -17.78
CA LEU A 393 8.46 9.55 -18.43
C LEU A 393 9.21 8.27 -18.82
N SER A 394 10.11 8.38 -19.80
CA SER A 394 11.09 7.36 -20.10
C SER A 394 12.06 7.16 -18.93
N PRO A 395 12.75 6.01 -18.82
CA PRO A 395 13.68 5.74 -17.72
C PRO A 395 14.79 6.79 -17.52
N ASN A 396 15.23 7.43 -18.61
CA ASN A 396 16.20 8.53 -18.58
C ASN A 396 15.58 9.93 -18.36
N PHE A 397 14.27 10.00 -18.13
CA PHE A 397 13.48 11.21 -17.90
C PHE A 397 13.52 12.25 -19.02
N GLN A 398 13.81 11.83 -20.27
CA GLN A 398 13.94 12.75 -21.41
C GLN A 398 12.68 12.86 -22.28
N LYS A 399 11.77 11.88 -22.22
CA LYS A 399 10.58 11.82 -23.07
C LYS A 399 9.35 11.44 -22.25
N ALA A 400 8.21 12.08 -22.51
CA ALA A 400 6.93 11.56 -22.07
C ALA A 400 6.49 10.43 -23.03
N LEU A 401 6.17 9.28 -22.48
CA LEU A 401 5.74 8.09 -23.22
C LEU A 401 4.21 7.97 -23.27
N TRP A 402 3.55 8.50 -22.23
CA TRP A 402 2.12 8.35 -22.03
C TRP A 402 1.59 9.48 -21.13
N ALA A 403 0.31 9.79 -21.28
CA ALA A 403 -0.38 10.85 -20.55
C ALA A 403 -1.83 10.45 -20.27
N LEU A 404 -2.30 10.86 -19.10
CA LEU A 404 -3.64 10.62 -18.57
C LEU A 404 -4.21 11.88 -17.93
N GLU A 405 -5.44 12.17 -18.32
CA GLU A 405 -6.29 13.16 -17.66
C GLU A 405 -7.41 12.42 -16.93
N VAL A 406 -7.60 12.70 -15.64
CA VAL A 406 -8.67 12.10 -14.86
C VAL A 406 -9.85 13.07 -14.76
N LYS A 407 -11.04 12.62 -15.17
CA LYS A 407 -12.28 13.38 -15.11
C LYS A 407 -13.44 12.49 -14.67
N TRP A 408 -14.16 12.92 -13.63
CA TRP A 408 -15.44 12.34 -13.24
C TRP A 408 -16.59 13.07 -13.94
N SER A 409 -16.63 13.00 -15.28
CA SER A 409 -17.62 13.65 -16.13
C SER A 409 -17.77 12.94 -17.47
N ASP A 410 -18.96 13.00 -18.06
CA ASP A 410 -19.27 12.45 -19.39
C ASP A 410 -19.10 13.46 -20.53
N ALA A 411 -18.74 14.70 -20.21
CA ALA A 411 -18.29 15.70 -21.17
C ALA A 411 -16.89 16.23 -20.79
N PRO A 412 -15.86 15.37 -20.72
CA PRO A 412 -14.54 15.78 -20.29
C PRO A 412 -13.88 16.67 -21.35
N LYS A 413 -13.30 17.79 -20.92
CA LYS A 413 -12.52 18.68 -21.81
C LYS A 413 -11.17 18.04 -22.13
N VAL A 414 -10.81 18.00 -23.41
CA VAL A 414 -9.62 17.28 -23.90
C VAL A 414 -8.47 18.20 -24.33
N ASP A 415 -8.70 19.52 -24.44
CA ASP A 415 -7.78 20.45 -25.09
C ASP A 415 -6.39 20.49 -24.44
N ARG A 416 -6.33 20.45 -23.10
CA ARG A 416 -5.08 20.48 -22.33
C ARG A 416 -4.25 19.21 -22.54
N LEU A 417 -4.89 18.05 -22.50
CA LEU A 417 -4.27 16.76 -22.78
C LEU A 417 -3.76 16.70 -24.23
N LYS A 418 -4.60 17.07 -25.20
CA LYS A 418 -4.20 17.10 -26.63
C LYS A 418 -3.03 18.04 -26.88
N LEU A 419 -3.03 19.22 -26.27
CA LEU A 419 -1.91 20.16 -26.35
C LEU A 419 -0.61 19.52 -25.83
N PHE A 420 -0.65 18.88 -24.67
CA PHE A 420 0.50 18.18 -24.10
C PHE A 420 0.96 17.03 -25.01
N MET A 421 0.04 16.23 -25.54
CA MET A 421 0.35 15.12 -26.44
C MET A 421 1.06 15.61 -27.72
N VAL A 422 0.56 16.66 -28.36
CA VAL A 422 1.18 17.25 -29.56
C VAL A 422 2.60 17.74 -29.25
N LYS A 423 2.81 18.42 -28.11
CA LYS A 423 4.13 18.91 -27.70
C LYS A 423 5.14 17.80 -27.44
N ASN A 424 4.67 16.62 -27.02
CA ASN A 424 5.53 15.49 -26.65
C ASN A 424 5.47 14.33 -27.66
N LYS A 425 4.79 14.49 -28.81
CA LYS A 425 4.62 13.47 -29.86
C LYS A 425 4.00 12.16 -29.32
N ILE A 426 3.06 12.27 -28.38
CA ILE A 426 2.29 11.13 -27.88
C ILE A 426 1.18 10.86 -28.88
N ARG A 427 1.16 9.65 -29.47
CA ARG A 427 0.15 9.25 -30.46
C ARG A 427 -1.24 9.11 -29.86
N LYS A 428 -1.33 8.47 -28.69
CA LYS A 428 -2.61 8.16 -28.05
C LYS A 428 -2.54 8.41 -26.55
N GLY A 429 -3.45 9.24 -26.04
CA GLY A 429 -3.60 9.55 -24.62
C GLY A 429 -4.80 8.83 -24.00
N VAL A 430 -4.93 8.91 -22.68
CA VAL A 430 -6.09 8.39 -21.96
C VAL A 430 -6.80 9.56 -21.28
N ILE A 431 -8.12 9.59 -21.36
CA ILE A 431 -8.95 10.45 -20.54
C ILE A 431 -10.03 9.62 -19.87
N THR A 432 -10.20 9.77 -18.57
CA THR A 432 -11.29 9.07 -17.90
C THR A 432 -12.61 9.83 -18.05
N SER A 433 -13.71 9.09 -17.95
CA SER A 433 -15.07 9.60 -17.98
C SER A 433 -15.89 9.00 -16.83
N LYS A 434 -17.13 9.46 -16.64
CA LYS A 434 -18.02 8.83 -15.65
C LYS A 434 -18.57 7.50 -16.16
N THR A 435 -19.04 7.44 -17.41
CA THR A 435 -19.74 6.26 -17.97
C THR A 435 -19.32 5.89 -19.39
N HIS A 436 -18.66 6.77 -20.14
CA HIS A 436 -18.37 6.54 -21.55
C HIS A 436 -17.09 5.73 -21.78
N PHE A 437 -17.21 4.67 -22.57
CA PHE A 437 -16.10 3.95 -23.17
C PHE A 437 -16.04 4.23 -24.67
N LYS A 438 -14.88 4.69 -25.17
CA LYS A 438 -14.64 4.90 -26.59
C LYS A 438 -13.14 4.80 -26.90
N ASP A 439 -12.80 3.83 -27.74
CA ASP A 439 -11.44 3.71 -28.28
C ASP A 439 -11.31 4.53 -29.58
N GLY A 440 -10.77 5.74 -29.48
CA GLY A 440 -10.54 6.64 -30.62
C GLY A 440 -9.12 6.52 -31.19
N GLU A 441 -8.85 7.26 -32.27
CA GLU A 441 -7.51 7.26 -32.90
C GLU A 441 -6.44 7.87 -31.99
N ASP A 442 -6.74 9.02 -31.37
CA ASP A 442 -5.81 9.79 -30.55
C ASP A 442 -6.12 9.71 -29.04
N LEU A 443 -7.31 9.26 -28.65
CA LEU A 443 -7.71 9.16 -27.25
C LEU A 443 -8.46 7.86 -26.97
N LEU A 444 -8.11 7.21 -25.87
CA LEU A 444 -9.01 6.28 -25.18
C LEU A 444 -9.82 7.07 -24.16
N ILE A 445 -11.14 7.10 -24.32
CA ILE A 445 -12.09 7.56 -23.29
C ILE A 445 -12.57 6.33 -22.55
N VAL A 446 -12.45 6.31 -21.22
CA VAL A 446 -12.74 5.10 -20.42
C VAL A 446 -13.34 5.49 -19.07
N PRO A 447 -14.35 4.77 -18.56
CA PRO A 447 -14.87 5.07 -17.23
C PRO A 447 -13.81 4.93 -16.15
N ASN A 448 -13.82 5.80 -15.14
CA ASN A 448 -12.83 5.79 -14.05
C ASN A 448 -12.73 4.44 -13.34
N SER A 449 -13.88 3.81 -13.07
CA SER A 449 -13.98 2.51 -12.40
C SER A 449 -13.34 1.40 -13.22
N VAL A 450 -13.65 1.33 -14.52
CA VAL A 450 -13.02 0.41 -15.47
C VAL A 450 -11.51 0.66 -15.54
N TYR A 451 -11.09 1.93 -15.66
CA TYR A 451 -9.67 2.26 -15.76
C TYR A 451 -8.88 1.87 -14.51
N ALA A 452 -9.42 2.16 -13.31
CA ALA A 452 -8.84 1.74 -12.04
C ALA A 452 -8.74 0.21 -11.94
N TYR A 453 -9.78 -0.52 -12.38
CA TYR A 453 -9.76 -1.99 -12.44
C TYR A 453 -8.62 -2.49 -13.34
N VAL A 454 -8.50 -1.94 -14.56
CA VAL A 454 -7.47 -2.39 -15.51
C VAL A 454 -6.06 -2.12 -15.00
N VAL A 455 -5.80 -0.93 -14.45
CA VAL A 455 -4.48 -0.58 -13.89
C VAL A 455 -4.13 -1.52 -12.73
N GLY A 456 -5.08 -1.74 -11.81
CA GLY A 456 -4.93 -2.66 -10.69
C GLY A 456 -4.69 -4.10 -11.14
N LYS A 457 -5.54 -4.64 -12.01
CA LYS A 457 -5.43 -6.02 -12.52
C LYS A 457 -4.11 -6.28 -13.21
N ASN A 458 -3.69 -5.37 -14.10
CA ASN A 458 -2.40 -5.50 -14.78
C ASN A 458 -1.21 -5.46 -13.79
N ALA A 459 -1.35 -4.81 -12.63
CA ALA A 459 -0.29 -4.77 -11.61
C ALA A 459 -0.14 -6.11 -10.92
N LEU A 460 -1.27 -6.73 -10.59
CA LEU A 460 -1.33 -8.03 -9.94
C LEU A 460 -0.85 -9.14 -10.88
N ASP A 461 -1.24 -9.08 -12.15
CA ASP A 461 -0.84 -10.08 -13.15
C ASP A 461 0.67 -10.04 -13.43
N THR A 462 1.29 -8.85 -13.46
CA THR A 462 2.75 -8.72 -13.66
C THR A 462 3.53 -9.32 -12.49
N GLN A 463 3.10 -9.05 -11.26
CA GLN A 463 3.73 -9.64 -10.08
C GLN A 463 3.57 -11.15 -10.00
N TYR A 464 2.46 -11.71 -10.48
CA TYR A 464 2.30 -13.16 -10.54
C TYR A 464 3.35 -13.80 -11.45
N HIS A 465 3.63 -13.17 -12.61
CA HIS A 465 4.63 -13.66 -13.54
C HIS A 465 6.07 -13.52 -13.02
N GLU A 466 6.42 -12.39 -12.40
CA GLU A 466 7.76 -12.18 -11.79
C GLU A 466 8.05 -13.15 -10.64
N ASN A 467 7.02 -13.61 -9.92
CA ASN A 467 7.17 -14.56 -8.81
C ASN A 467 7.06 -16.04 -9.24
N SER A 468 6.69 -16.32 -10.50
CA SER A 468 6.53 -17.68 -11.05
C SER A 468 7.70 -18.13 -11.93
N THR A 469 8.62 -17.22 -12.23
CA THR A 469 9.91 -17.44 -12.92
C THR A 469 11.05 -17.33 -11.93
#